data_AF-A0A0M3IRH3-F1
#
_entry.id   AF-A0A0M3IRH3-F1
#
_cell.length_a   1.000
_cell.length_b   1.000
_cell.length_c   1.000
_cell.angle_alpha   90.00
_cell.angle_beta   90.00
_cell.angle_gamma   90.00
#
_symmetry.space_group_name_H-M   'P 1'
#
loop_
_entity.id
_entity.type
_entity.pdbx_description
1 polymer ?
#
loop_
_entity_poly.entity_id
_entity_poly.type
_entity_poly.pdbx_seq_one_letter_code
_entity_poly.pdbx_strand_id
1 'polypeptide(L)'
;LQEKFNTTSNRVYCDLFCPKAHTVFHSAFDLFHRSCFNYHNYQLVQRGDDWFIWRSDRCLNSTATFSIGCKFDEPFRKRFPSDGEIFKRLRARHRA
;
A
#
# COMPACT_ATOMS: atom_id res chain seq x y z
N LEU A 1 3.10 -5.86 -8.20
CA LEU A 1 2.60 -5.77 -9.60
C LEU A 1 3.07 -4.45 -10.19
N GLN A 2 3.63 -4.45 -11.40
CA GLN A 2 4.06 -3.23 -12.09
C GLN A 2 3.10 -2.97 -13.25
N GLU A 3 2.46 -1.81 -13.27
CA GLU A 3 1.49 -1.43 -14.30
C GLU A 3 1.90 -0.10 -14.91
N LYS A 4 1.78 0.02 -16.23
CA LYS A 4 1.98 1.30 -16.93
C LYS A 4 0.67 2.10 -16.85
N PHE A 5 0.69 3.24 -16.18
CA PHE A 5 -0.46 4.14 -16.11
C PHE A 5 -0.23 5.30 -17.07
N ASN A 6 -0.93 5.29 -18.20
CA ASN A 6 -0.61 6.07 -19.40
C ASN A 6 0.75 5.68 -20.01
N THR A 7 0.93 5.92 -21.31
CA THR A 7 2.12 5.61 -22.12
C THR A 7 3.45 6.14 -21.55
N THR A 8 3.42 6.99 -20.52
CA THR A 8 4.57 7.71 -19.96
C THR A 8 4.89 7.46 -18.49
N SER A 9 4.02 6.85 -17.66
CA SER A 9 4.32 6.66 -16.23
C SER A 9 4.32 5.19 -15.80
N ASN A 10 5.39 4.76 -15.13
CA ASN A 10 5.51 3.42 -14.56
C ASN A 10 5.05 3.46 -13.10
N ARG A 11 4.07 2.63 -12.74
CA ARG A 11 3.61 2.48 -11.36
C ARG A 11 3.96 1.11 -10.80
N VAL A 12 4.47 1.09 -9.58
CA VAL A 12 4.70 -0.14 -8.80
C VAL A 12 3.72 -0.16 -7.66
N TYR A 13 2.95 -1.24 -7.55
CA TYR A 13 1.97 -1.45 -6.50
C TYR A 13 2.55 -2.36 -5.42
N CYS A 14 2.61 -1.84 -4.20
CA CYS A 14 2.98 -2.55 -2.99
C CYS A 14 1.73 -2.78 -2.15
N ASP A 15 1.54 -4.01 -1.69
CA ASP A 15 0.45 -4.39 -0.80
C ASP A 15 0.69 -3.78 0.59
N LEU A 16 -0.39 -3.26 1.20
CA LEU A 16 -0.37 -2.67 2.54
C LEU A 16 -0.76 -3.65 3.63
N PHE A 17 -1.13 -4.88 3.27
CA PHE A 17 -1.49 -5.95 4.21
C PHE A 17 -2.67 -5.59 5.11
N CYS A 18 -3.61 -4.83 4.56
CA CYS A 18 -4.83 -4.40 5.23
C CYS A 18 -6.07 -4.98 4.55
N PRO A 19 -6.23 -6.31 4.56
CA PRO A 19 -7.34 -6.95 3.88
C PRO A 19 -8.65 -6.61 4.59
N LYS A 20 -9.69 -6.24 3.84
CA LYS A 20 -11.03 -5.88 4.34
C LYS A 20 -11.02 -4.67 5.28
N ALA A 21 -9.98 -3.85 5.24
CA ALA A 21 -10.01 -2.56 5.90
C ALA A 21 -11.04 -1.67 5.21
N HIS A 22 -11.91 -1.04 6.01
CA HIS A 22 -12.90 -0.07 5.55
C HIS A 22 -12.22 1.20 5.04
N THR A 23 -11.14 1.61 5.69
CA THR A 23 -10.37 2.79 5.29
C THR A 23 -8.90 2.59 5.59
N VAL A 24 -8.04 3.00 4.65
CA VAL A 24 -6.59 3.05 4.84
C VAL A 24 -6.10 4.47 4.58
N PHE A 25 -5.18 4.95 5.41
CA PHE A 25 -4.68 6.33 5.34
C PHE A 25 -3.19 6.39 5.68
N HIS A 26 -2.51 7.42 5.18
CA HIS A 26 -1.15 7.76 5.59
C HIS A 26 -1.20 8.37 6.99
N SER A 27 -0.64 7.68 7.99
CA SER A 27 -0.60 8.18 9.37
C SER A 27 0.63 9.06 9.62
N ALA A 28 1.76 8.75 8.99
CA ALA A 28 2.95 9.60 8.93
C ALA A 28 3.75 9.29 7.66
N PHE A 29 4.53 10.27 7.20
CA PHE A 29 5.42 10.09 6.06
C PHE A 29 6.64 10.99 6.19
N ASP A 30 7.82 10.43 5.94
CA ASP A 30 9.05 11.21 5.86
C ASP A 30 9.40 11.46 4.39
N LEU A 31 9.45 12.74 4.01
CA LEU A 31 9.83 13.16 2.67
C LEU A 31 11.35 13.18 2.52
N PHE A 32 11.91 12.19 1.84
CA PHE A 32 13.34 12.15 1.56
C PHE A 32 13.71 12.91 0.27
N HIS A 33 12.78 13.03 -0.69
CA HIS A 33 13.04 13.70 -1.97
C HIS A 33 12.02 14.83 -2.21
N ARG A 34 12.51 16.07 -2.39
CA ARG A 34 11.69 17.29 -2.49
C ARG A 34 10.65 17.27 -3.62
N SER A 35 10.83 16.42 -4.63
CA SER A 35 9.91 16.30 -5.77
C SER A 35 8.87 15.18 -5.64
N CYS A 36 8.88 14.42 -4.56
CA CYS A 36 8.01 13.25 -4.40
C CYS A 36 6.90 13.54 -3.40
N PHE A 37 5.66 13.66 -3.88
CA PHE A 37 4.53 14.05 -3.05
C PHE A 37 3.51 12.92 -2.91
N ASN A 38 2.92 12.75 -1.73
CA ASN A 38 1.96 11.67 -1.44
C ASN A 38 0.84 11.58 -2.48
N TYR A 39 0.21 12.71 -2.81
CA TYR A 39 -0.95 12.72 -3.72
C TYR A 39 -0.60 12.52 -5.19
N HIS A 40 0.67 12.57 -5.58
CA HIS A 40 1.08 12.41 -6.98
C HIS A 40 1.86 11.12 -7.22
N ASN A 41 2.64 10.69 -6.23
CA ASN A 41 3.59 9.62 -6.39
C ASN A 41 3.37 8.45 -5.43
N TYR A 42 2.57 8.61 -4.36
CA TYR A 42 2.41 7.61 -3.30
C TYR A 42 0.94 7.49 -2.86
N GLN A 43 0.00 7.18 -3.77
CA GLN A 43 -1.40 7.07 -3.34
C GLN A 43 -1.80 5.67 -2.91
N LEU A 44 -2.83 5.65 -2.07
CA LEU A 44 -3.52 4.45 -1.63
C LEU A 44 -4.64 4.13 -2.60
N VAL A 45 -4.77 2.85 -2.95
CA VAL A 45 -5.85 2.36 -3.80
C VAL A 45 -6.37 1.05 -3.25
N GLN A 46 -7.69 0.93 -3.21
CA GLN A 46 -8.35 -0.33 -2.93
C GLN A 46 -8.46 -1.14 -4.23
N ARG A 47 -8.09 -2.42 -4.17
CA ARG A 47 -8.27 -3.38 -5.26
C ARG A 47 -8.89 -4.64 -4.69
N GLY A 48 -10.20 -4.81 -4.91
CA GLY A 48 -10.99 -5.84 -4.26
C GLY A 48 -11.01 -5.65 -2.75
N ASP A 49 -10.66 -6.71 -2.02
CA ASP A 49 -10.59 -6.69 -0.55
C ASP A 49 -9.26 -6.14 -0.02
N ASP A 50 -8.27 -5.86 -0.88
CA ASP A 50 -6.94 -5.47 -0.44
C ASP A 50 -6.63 -4.00 -0.77
N TRP A 51 -5.68 -3.45 -0.01
CA TRP A 51 -5.22 -2.09 -0.19
C TRP A 51 -3.76 -2.08 -0.63
N PHE A 52 -3.45 -1.18 -1.54
CA PHE A 52 -2.12 -1.03 -2.12
C PHE A 52 -1.69 0.42 -2.03
N ILE A 53 -0.40 0.64 -1.80
CA ILE A 53 0.26 1.90 -2.10
C ILE A 53 0.94 1.76 -3.45
N TRP A 54 0.71 2.72 -4.35
CA TRP A 54 1.45 2.75 -5.60
C TRP A 54 2.47 3.85 -5.62
N ARG A 55 3.64 3.53 -6.17
CA ARG A 55 4.78 4.42 -6.34
C ARG A 55 5.00 4.70 -7.82
N SER A 56 5.39 5.91 -8.22
CA SER A 56 5.64 6.24 -9.63
C SER A 56 6.99 6.89 -9.92
N ASP A 57 7.47 6.71 -11.15
CA ASP A 57 8.55 7.49 -11.78
C ASP A 57 9.84 7.60 -10.94
N ARG A 58 10.43 8.80 -10.86
CA ARG A 58 11.67 9.08 -10.11
C ARG A 58 11.57 8.70 -8.63
N CYS A 59 10.35 8.67 -8.10
CA CYS A 59 10.07 8.34 -6.71
C CYS A 59 10.09 6.83 -6.45
N LEU A 60 10.29 5.99 -7.46
CA LEU A 60 10.55 4.55 -7.28
C LEU A 60 11.94 4.29 -6.68
N ASN A 61 12.93 5.11 -7.03
CA ASN A 61 14.33 4.91 -6.62
C ASN A 61 14.70 5.61 -5.31
N SER A 62 13.82 6.46 -4.77
CA SER A 62 14.03 7.09 -3.47
C SER A 62 13.72 6.10 -2.35
N THR A 63 14.51 6.10 -1.29
CA THR A 63 14.07 5.48 -0.02
C THR A 63 12.98 6.35 0.59
N ALA A 64 11.93 5.73 1.10
CA ALA A 64 10.84 6.41 1.80
C ALA A 64 10.26 5.51 2.89
N THR A 65 9.89 6.12 4.01
CA THR A 65 9.25 5.46 5.15
C THR A 65 7.82 5.96 5.22
N PHE A 66 6.88 5.02 5.20
CA PHE A 66 5.45 5.30 5.29
C PHE A 66 4.91 4.62 6.54
N SER A 67 4.24 5.39 7.39
CA SER A 67 3.38 4.85 8.42
C SER A 67 1.97 4.84 7.87
N ILE A 68 1.35 3.65 7.84
CA ILE A 68 0.03 3.43 7.26
C ILE A 68 -0.91 2.96 8.37
N GLY A 69 -2.07 3.63 8.48
CA GLY A 69 -3.13 3.25 9.39
C GLY A 69 -4.24 2.51 8.65
N CYS A 70 -4.68 1.37 9.20
CA CYS A 70 -5.75 0.55 8.63
C CYS A 70 -6.92 0.45 9.61
N LYS A 71 -8.06 0.99 9.19
CA LYS A 71 -9.30 1.02 9.96
C LYS A 71 -10.25 -0.04 9.44
N PHE A 72 -10.75 -0.87 10.36
CA PHE A 72 -11.66 -1.98 10.07
C PHE A 72 -13.01 -1.69 10.71
N ASP A 73 -14.09 -2.20 10.13
CA ASP A 73 -15.44 -2.02 10.68
C ASP A 73 -15.65 -2.81 11.98
N GLU A 74 -16.62 -2.37 12.79
CA GLU A 74 -16.98 -3.08 14.01
C GLU A 74 -17.61 -4.46 13.74
N PRO A 75 -17.37 -5.47 14.62
CA PRO A 75 -16.56 -5.40 15.84
C PRO A 75 -15.06 -5.59 15.56
N PHE A 76 -14.24 -4.63 15.99
CA PHE A 76 -12.80 -4.54 15.71
C PHE A 76 -12.05 -5.83 16.06
N ARG A 77 -12.28 -6.40 17.25
CA ARG A 77 -11.54 -7.57 17.77
C ARG A 77 -11.69 -8.86 16.95
N LYS A 78 -12.67 -8.93 16.04
CA LYS A 78 -12.96 -10.14 15.24
C LYS A 78 -12.59 -9.99 13.76
N ARG A 79 -12.16 -8.80 13.32
CA ARG A 79 -11.98 -8.51 11.89
C ARG A 79 -10.55 -8.18 11.48
N PHE A 80 -9.62 -7.99 12.43
CA PHE A 80 -8.20 -7.94 12.10
C PHE A 80 -7.68 -9.35 11.83
N PRO A 81 -6.96 -9.58 10.72
CA PRO A 81 -6.25 -10.83 10.51
C PRO A 81 -5.14 -10.97 11.56
N SER A 82 -4.89 -12.19 12.00
CA SER A 82 -3.71 -12.50 12.82
C SER A 82 -2.44 -12.39 12.00
N ASP A 83 -1.30 -12.11 12.65
CA ASP A 83 0.01 -12.06 12.00
C ASP A 83 0.30 -13.33 11.18
N GLY A 84 -0.10 -14.50 11.70
CA GLY A 84 0.04 -15.78 11.01
C GLY A 84 -0.74 -15.84 9.69
N GLU A 85 -1.95 -15.29 9.64
CA GLU A 85 -2.75 -15.19 8.41
C GLU A 85 -2.14 -14.20 7.41
N ILE A 86 -1.64 -13.06 7.90
CA ILE A 86 -0.95 -12.05 7.08
C ILE A 86 0.29 -12.68 6.43
N PHE A 87 1.17 -13.30 7.22
CA PHE A 87 2.40 -13.92 6.71
C PHE A 87 2.12 -15.10 5.78
N LYS A 88 1.06 -15.87 6.04
CA LYS A 88 0.64 -16.96 5.13
C LYS A 88 0.22 -16.41 3.77
N ARG A 89 -0.58 -15.33 3.73
CA ARG A 89 -0.97 -14.64 2.48
C ARG A 89 0.23 -14.08 1.74
N LEU A 90 1.14 -13.43 2.45
CA LEU A 90 2.39 -12.88 1.92
C LEU A 90 3.22 -13.95 1.19
N ARG A 91 3.43 -15.10 1.82
CA ARG A 91 4.17 -16.22 1.24
C ARG A 91 3.47 -16.80 0.01
N ALA A 92 2.15 -16.88 0.03
CA ALA A 92 1.39 -17.36 -1.12
C ALA A 92 1.54 -16.42 -2.33
N ARG A 93 1.54 -15.10 -2.10
CA ARG A 93 1.72 -14.09 -3.16
C ARG A 93 3.13 -14.01 -3.73
N HIS A 94 4.17 -14.22 -2.92
CA HIS A 94 5.55 -14.26 -3.43
C HIS A 94 5.82 -15.49 -4.31
N ARG A 95 5.02 -16.55 -4.17
CA ARG A 95 5.17 -17.80 -4.93
C ARG A 95 4.34 -17.83 -6.21
N ALA A 96 3.42 -16.89 -6.39
CA ALA A 96 2.55 -16.76 -7.57
C ALA A 96 3.11 -15.72 -8.55
#